data_AF-A0ABD4AZ52-F1
#
_entry.id   AF-A0ABD4AZ52-F1
#
_cell.length_a   1.000
_cell.length_b   1.000
_cell.length_c   1.000
_cell.angle_alpha   90.00
_cell.angle_beta   90.00
_cell.angle_gamma   90.00
#
_symmetry.space_group_name_H-M   'P 1'
#
loop_
_entity.id
_entity.type
_entity.pdbx_description
1 polymer ?
#
loop_
_entity_poly.entity_id
_entity_poly.type
_entity_poly.pdbx_seq_one_letter_code
_entity_poly.pdbx_strand_id
1 'polypeptide(L)'
;MLVSPPYPLTLSKKVEIDLNSIHKTGDGGITVWSRDTYIDEQVVSPTETYRIGEARYWFDCARKLFNIDYVHTRKGNGALVRSRLIEIATRQTDNPIPPRSLISAEADLACSYAEKR
;
A
#
# COMPACT_ATOMS: atom_id res chain seq x y z
N MET A 1 -32.31 -2.65 17.75
CA MET A 1 -32.34 -1.82 16.52
C MET A 1 -30.92 -1.37 16.24
N LEU A 2 -30.34 -1.80 15.11
CA LEU A 2 -29.05 -1.28 14.65
C LEU A 2 -29.32 0.10 14.04
N VAL A 3 -28.70 1.13 14.62
CA VAL A 3 -28.81 2.51 14.12
C VAL A 3 -28.04 2.56 12.80
N SER A 4 -28.74 2.74 11.68
CA SER A 4 -28.07 2.99 10.40
C SER A 4 -27.14 4.18 10.56
N PRO A 5 -25.87 4.09 10.13
CA PRO A 5 -24.95 5.21 10.23
C PRO A 5 -25.55 6.44 9.52
N PRO A 6 -25.36 7.64 10.08
CA PRO A 6 -26.13 8.84 9.74
C PRO A 6 -25.94 9.31 8.29
N TYR A 7 -24.93 8.80 7.58
CA TYR A 7 -24.67 9.10 6.18
C TYR A 7 -24.22 7.83 5.44
N PRO A 8 -24.75 7.56 4.23
CA PRO A 8 -24.18 6.53 3.38
C PRO A 8 -22.74 6.92 3.04
N LEU A 9 -21.80 6.02 3.33
CA LEU A 9 -20.40 6.21 2.95
C LEU A 9 -20.28 6.01 1.44
N THR A 10 -19.96 7.09 0.70
CA THR A 10 -19.52 6.96 -0.69
C THR A 10 -18.08 6.45 -0.68
N LEU A 11 -17.90 5.18 -0.99
CA LEU A 11 -16.58 4.56 -1.12
C LEU A 11 -16.06 4.80 -2.54
N SER A 12 -14.79 5.16 -2.70
CA SER A 12 -14.12 5.24 -4.00
C SER A 12 -13.15 4.09 -4.23
N LYS A 13 -12.59 3.57 -3.15
CA LYS A 13 -11.72 2.38 -3.13
C LYS A 13 -11.73 1.71 -1.75
N LYS A 14 -11.35 0.43 -1.73
CA LYS A 14 -10.97 -0.33 -0.54
C LYS A 14 -9.45 -0.44 -0.51
N VAL A 15 -8.84 -0.30 0.66
CA VAL A 15 -7.39 -0.46 0.86
C VAL A 15 -7.13 -1.54 1.91
N GLU A 16 -6.19 -2.44 1.63
CA GLU A 16 -5.88 -3.60 2.46
C GLU A 16 -4.37 -3.80 2.54
N ILE A 17 -3.84 -3.99 3.75
CA ILE A 17 -2.44 -4.35 3.97
C ILE A 17 -2.32 -5.84 4.34
N ASP A 18 -1.43 -6.57 3.66
CA ASP A 18 -1.20 -7.99 3.91
C ASP A 18 -0.13 -8.18 4.99
N LEU A 19 -0.57 -8.37 6.23
CA LEU A 19 0.32 -8.59 7.37
C LEU A 19 1.16 -9.87 7.26
N ASN A 20 0.73 -10.86 6.46
CA ASN A 20 1.52 -12.07 6.24
C ASN A 20 2.70 -11.84 5.28
N SER A 21 2.64 -10.76 4.50
CA SER A 21 3.72 -10.35 3.62
C SER A 21 4.82 -9.52 4.30
N ILE A 22 4.68 -9.25 5.60
CA ILE A 22 5.65 -8.47 6.36
C ILE A 22 6.98 -9.21 6.48
N HIS A 23 8.07 -8.64 5.97
CA HIS A 23 9.41 -9.22 6.04
C HIS A 23 10.42 -8.16 6.52
N LYS A 24 11.24 -8.49 7.54
CA LYS A 24 12.33 -7.63 8.03
C LYS A 24 13.46 -7.57 6.99
N THR A 25 13.99 -6.39 6.74
CA THR A 25 15.10 -6.17 5.81
C THR A 25 16.43 -6.02 6.56
N GLY A 26 17.55 -6.32 5.89
CA GLY A 26 18.89 -6.30 6.52
C GLY A 26 19.38 -4.91 6.98
N ASP A 27 18.73 -3.85 6.51
CA ASP A 27 18.99 -2.46 6.90
C ASP A 27 18.09 -1.96 8.05
N GLY A 28 17.31 -2.85 8.68
CA GLY A 28 16.50 -2.55 9.86
C GLY A 28 15.08 -2.06 9.57
N GLY A 29 14.69 -1.99 8.29
CA GLY A 29 13.30 -1.73 7.89
C GLY A 29 12.45 -3.00 7.79
N ILE A 30 11.21 -2.82 7.32
CA ILE A 30 10.30 -3.91 6.93
C ILE A 30 9.76 -3.67 5.54
N THR A 31 9.43 -4.74 4.81
CA THR A 31 8.62 -4.66 3.59
C THR A 31 7.24 -5.24 3.82
N VAL A 32 6.23 -4.71 3.13
CA VAL A 32 4.84 -5.17 3.21
C VAL A 32 4.07 -4.81 1.95
N TRP A 33 3.15 -5.67 1.51
CA TRP A 33 2.24 -5.39 0.41
C TRP A 33 0.96 -4.71 0.89
N SER A 34 0.55 -3.65 0.20
CA SER A 34 -0.78 -3.05 0.26
C SER A 34 -1.49 -3.22 -1.08
N ARG A 35 -2.81 -3.32 -1.03
CA ARG A 35 -3.71 -3.49 -2.18
C ARG A 35 -4.84 -2.47 -2.11
N ASP A 36 -4.95 -1.68 -3.17
CA ASP A 36 -6.04 -0.77 -3.45
C ASP A 36 -6.99 -1.42 -4.47
N THR A 37 -8.25 -1.60 -4.11
CA THR A 37 -9.32 -2.06 -5.01
C THR A 37 -10.28 -0.90 -5.28
N TYR A 38 -10.27 -0.38 -6.49
CA TYR A 38 -11.10 0.75 -6.91
C TYR A 38 -12.48 0.27 -7.33
N ILE A 39 -13.51 1.05 -7.01
CA ILE A 39 -14.87 0.77 -7.49
C ILE A 39 -14.93 0.96 -9.02
N ASP A 40 -14.38 2.08 -9.48
CA ASP A 40 -14.30 2.42 -10.90
C ASP A 40 -12.98 1.98 -11.51
N GLU A 41 -13.02 1.68 -12.80
CA GLU A 41 -11.82 1.35 -13.57
C GLU A 41 -10.90 2.57 -13.68
N GLN A 42 -9.63 2.37 -13.35
CA GLN A 42 -8.58 3.37 -13.45
C GLN A 42 -8.00 3.31 -14.86
N VAL A 43 -7.98 4.45 -15.56
CA VAL A 43 -7.44 4.59 -16.91
C VAL A 43 -6.10 5.31 -16.83
N VAL A 44 -4.99 4.59 -17.05
CA VAL A 44 -3.64 5.18 -17.07
C VAL A 44 -3.27 5.62 -18.47
N SER A 45 -3.65 4.82 -19.47
CA SER A 45 -3.45 5.08 -20.88
C SER A 45 -4.54 4.38 -21.71
N PRO A 46 -4.63 4.64 -23.03
CA PRO A 46 -5.61 3.95 -23.87
C PRO A 46 -5.52 2.42 -23.87
N THR A 47 -4.37 1.85 -23.49
CA THR A 47 -4.12 0.40 -23.43
C THR A 47 -3.92 -0.14 -22.01
N GLU A 48 -3.82 0.73 -21.01
CA GLU A 48 -3.59 0.36 -19.62
C GLU A 48 -4.76 0.83 -18.74
N THR A 49 -5.67 -0.10 -18.49
CA THR A 49 -6.74 0.07 -17.50
C THR A 49 -6.66 -1.01 -16.42
N TYR A 50 -6.98 -0.64 -15.18
CA TYR A 50 -6.90 -1.55 -14.03
C TYR A 50 -7.96 -1.23 -12.98
N ARG A 51 -8.27 -2.19 -12.10
CA ARG A 51 -9.14 -1.98 -10.93
C ARG A 51 -8.44 -2.25 -9.60
N ILE A 52 -7.28 -2.89 -9.65
CA ILE A 52 -6.51 -3.25 -8.47
C ILE A 52 -5.10 -2.69 -8.63
N GLY A 53 -4.68 -1.82 -7.72
CA GLY A 53 -3.30 -1.41 -7.54
C GLY A 53 -2.70 -2.16 -6.36
N GLU A 54 -1.46 -2.63 -6.47
CA GLU A 54 -0.73 -3.25 -5.37
C GLU A 54 0.62 -2.55 -5.26
N ALA A 55 1.00 -2.15 -4.06
CA ALA A 55 2.29 -1.54 -3.78
C ALA A 55 3.00 -2.35 -2.71
N ARG A 56 4.28 -2.66 -2.93
CA ARG A 56 5.15 -3.14 -1.85
C ARG A 56 5.82 -1.93 -1.23
N TYR A 57 5.42 -1.60 -0.01
CA TYR A 57 6.07 -0.59 0.79
C TYR A 57 7.31 -1.17 1.47
N TRP A 58 8.31 -0.31 1.63
CA TRP A 58 9.35 -0.46 2.62
C TRP A 58 9.14 0.62 3.69
N PHE A 59 9.21 0.25 4.97
CA PHE A 59 9.07 1.15 6.11
C PHE A 59 10.29 1.07 7.02
N ASP A 60 10.85 2.22 7.38
CA ASP A 60 11.74 2.36 8.55
C ASP A 60 10.87 2.79 9.73
N CYS A 61 10.56 1.84 10.60
CA CYS A 61 9.70 2.06 11.76
C CYS A 61 10.32 3.02 12.79
N ALA A 62 11.65 3.05 12.91
CA ALA A 62 12.37 3.86 13.89
C ALA A 62 12.49 5.31 13.42
N ARG A 63 12.81 5.52 12.13
CA ARG A 63 12.97 6.85 11.54
C ARG A 63 11.68 7.42 10.96
N LYS A 64 10.60 6.63 10.94
CA LYS A 64 9.29 6.96 10.36
C LYS A 64 9.41 7.38 8.89
N LEU A 65 10.10 6.54 8.12
CA LEU A 65 10.32 6.74 6.69
C LEU A 65 9.64 5.64 5.88
N PHE A 66 9.29 5.94 4.63
CA PHE A 66 8.72 4.95 3.72
C PHE A 66 9.18 5.13 2.27
N ASN A 67 9.13 4.04 1.52
CA ASN A 67 9.30 4.01 0.08
C ASN A 67 8.40 2.95 -0.55
N ILE A 68 8.27 2.99 -1.88
CA ILE A 68 7.60 1.96 -2.68
C ILE A 68 8.67 1.22 -3.47
N ASP A 69 8.82 -0.08 -3.24
CA ASP A 69 9.77 -0.91 -3.96
C ASP A 69 9.19 -1.43 -5.27
N TYR A 70 7.91 -1.82 -5.24
CA TYR A 70 7.25 -2.49 -6.35
C TYR A 70 5.82 -2.00 -6.49
N VAL A 71 5.36 -1.95 -7.74
CA VAL A 71 3.96 -1.70 -8.07
C VAL A 71 3.46 -2.76 -9.04
N HIS A 72 2.30 -3.33 -8.73
CA HIS A 72 1.49 -4.08 -9.69
C HIS A 72 0.19 -3.36 -9.96
N THR A 73 -0.30 -3.50 -11.20
CA THR A 73 -1.68 -3.18 -11.54
C THR A 73 -2.34 -4.40 -12.14
N ARG A 74 -3.61 -4.63 -11.79
CA ARG A 74 -4.40 -5.78 -12.24
C ARG A 74 -5.80 -5.37 -12.64
N LYS A 75 -6.36 -6.11 -13.59
CA LYS A 75 -7.78 -6.04 -13.93
C LYS A 75 -8.64 -6.54 -12.77
N GLY A 76 -9.95 -6.26 -12.81
CA GLY A 76 -10.88 -6.71 -11.76
C GLY A 76 -10.99 -8.24 -11.59
N ASN A 77 -10.59 -9.01 -12.62
CA ASN A 77 -10.49 -10.47 -12.55
C ASN A 77 -9.12 -10.98 -12.04
N GLY A 78 -8.24 -10.08 -11.59
CA GLY A 78 -6.91 -10.40 -11.07
C GLY A 78 -5.79 -10.55 -12.11
N ALA A 79 -6.12 -10.49 -13.42
CA ALA A 79 -5.11 -10.56 -14.48
C ALA A 79 -4.11 -9.42 -14.36
N LEU A 80 -2.82 -9.75 -14.38
CA LEU A 80 -1.73 -8.77 -14.31
C LEU A 80 -1.74 -7.90 -15.55
N VAL A 81 -1.77 -6.58 -15.35
CA VAL A 81 -1.66 -5.57 -16.41
C VAL A 81 -0.22 -5.08 -16.48
N ARG A 82 0.34 -4.72 -15.32
CA ARG A 82 1.71 -4.23 -15.20
C ARG A 82 2.34 -4.73 -13.92
N SER A 83 3.64 -5.03 -14.00
CA SER A 83 4.50 -5.19 -12.84
C SER A 83 5.75 -4.36 -13.07
N ARG A 84 6.11 -3.54 -12.09
CA ARG A 84 7.26 -2.64 -12.16
C ARG A 84 7.99 -2.63 -10.82
N LEU A 85 9.28 -2.95 -10.87
CA LEU A 85 10.22 -2.54 -9.83
C LEU A 85 10.38 -1.02 -9.92
N ILE A 86 10.17 -0.33 -8.81
CA ILE A 86 10.53 1.07 -8.69
C ILE A 86 12.01 1.06 -8.32
N GLU A 87 12.88 1.37 -9.29
CA GLU A 87 14.29 1.55 -9.02
C GLU A 87 14.46 2.68 -8.01
N ILE A 88 14.78 2.30 -6.77
CA ILE A 88 15.15 3.24 -5.72
C ILE A 88 16.59 3.63 -6.05
N ALA A 89 16.76 4.62 -6.92
CA ALA A 89 18.05 5.26 -7.14
C ALA A 89 18.47 5.87 -5.81
N THR A 90 19.22 5.10 -5.03
CA THR A 90 19.68 5.35 -3.66
C THR A 90 18.56 5.57 -2.62
N ARG A 91 18.54 4.76 -1.56
CA ARG A 91 17.77 5.02 -0.30
C ARG A 91 18.28 6.27 0.45
N GLN A 92 18.72 7.31 -0.27
CA GLN A 92 19.31 8.54 0.26
C GLN A 92 18.29 9.68 0.39
N THR A 93 17.08 9.50 -0.14
CA THR A 93 15.96 10.44 0.01
C THR A 93 14.69 9.70 0.42
N ASP A 94 14.77 8.94 1.50
CA ASP A 94 13.59 8.26 2.05
C ASP A 94 12.52 9.28 2.43
N ASN A 95 11.28 9.01 2.05
CA ASN A 95 10.19 9.95 2.26
C ASN A 95 9.70 9.85 3.72
N PRO A 96 9.55 10.98 4.43
CA PRO A 96 8.91 10.96 5.73
C PRO A 96 7.48 10.45 5.59
N ILE A 97 7.06 9.56 6.49
CA ILE A 97 5.67 9.09 6.54
C ILE A 97 4.78 10.30 6.84
N PRO A 98 3.85 10.68 5.94
CA PRO A 98 3.02 11.86 6.14
C PRO A 98 2.11 11.65 7.36
N PRO A 99 2.08 12.57 8.32
CA PRO A 99 1.24 12.42 9.50
C PRO A 99 -0.24 12.45 9.12
N ARG A 100 -1.09 11.70 9.86
CA ARG A 100 -2.55 11.64 9.66
C ARG A 100 -2.98 11.19 8.26
N SER A 101 -2.17 10.36 7.62
CA SER A 101 -2.46 9.76 6.33
C SER A 101 -2.83 8.28 6.47
N LEU A 102 -3.41 7.70 5.42
CA LEU A 102 -3.65 6.26 5.36
C LEU A 102 -2.34 5.48 5.49
N ILE A 103 -1.29 5.92 4.79
CA ILE A 103 0.02 5.27 4.82
C ILE A 103 0.64 5.31 6.23
N SER A 104 0.37 6.35 7.03
CA SER A 104 0.77 6.39 8.43
C SER A 104 0.07 5.31 9.26
N ALA A 105 -1.23 5.11 9.06
CA ALA A 105 -1.97 4.07 9.77
C ALA A 105 -1.54 2.66 9.36
N GLU A 106 -1.28 2.45 8.05
CA GLU A 106 -0.72 1.21 7.53
C GLU A 106 0.68 0.92 8.10
N ALA A 107 1.55 1.94 8.14
CA ALA A 107 2.89 1.82 8.70
C ALA A 107 2.86 1.49 10.20
N ASP A 108 2.03 2.18 11.00
CA ASP A 108 1.91 1.90 12.43
C ASP A 108 1.40 0.48 12.69
N LEU A 109 0.43 0.01 11.91
CA LEU A 109 -0.07 -1.37 12.00
C LEU A 109 1.01 -2.39 11.62
N ALA A 110 1.70 -2.19 10.49
CA ALA A 110 2.74 -3.09 10.02
C ALA A 110 3.94 -3.14 10.98
N CYS A 111 4.40 -1.99 11.47
CA CYS A 111 5.49 -1.88 12.44
C CYS A 111 5.13 -2.57 13.76
N SER A 112 3.94 -2.28 14.33
CA SER A 112 3.50 -2.94 15.56
C SER A 112 3.36 -4.45 15.41
N TYR A 113 2.93 -4.92 14.24
CA TYR A 113 2.86 -6.35 13.94
C TYR A 113 4.26 -6.99 13.83
N ALA A 114 5.20 -6.31 13.19
CA ALA A 114 6.58 -6.77 13.01
C ALA A 114 7.37 -6.86 14.33
N GLU A 115 7.07 -6.00 15.30
CA GLU A 115 7.69 -6.04 16.65
C GLU A 115 7.21 -7.25 17.48
N LYS A 116 5.99 -7.72 17.25
CA LYS A 116 5.39 -8.85 17.97
C LYS A 116 5.81 -10.22 17.43
N ARG A 117 6.58 -10.25 16.33
CA ARG A 117 7.10 -11.45 15.66
C ARG A 117 8.62 -11.51 15.74
#